data_AF-A0A2P2C9W9-F1
#
_entry.id   AF-A0A2P2C9W9-F1
#
_cell.length_a   1.000
_cell.length_b   1.000
_cell.length_c   1.000
_cell.angle_alpha   90.00
_cell.angle_beta   90.00
_cell.angle_gamma   90.00
#
_symmetry.space_group_name_H-M   'P 1'
#
loop_
_entity.id
_entity.type
_entity.pdbx_description
1 polymer ?
#
loop_
_entity_poly.entity_id
_entity_poly.type
_entity_poly.pdbx_seq_one_letter_code
_entity_poly.pdbx_strand_id
1 'polypeptide(L)'
;MTKNSAVSWLTTRTLELPRTAARVLERSVADPARQAKVAAADAVPFADGIEARLHQADAALERAQELEARAAEKAVKAREASDEVDETRQSGATRVQQARTEADQRLQQIVEAAQQEADDYVAAKRQRAEEHAGREVAEVQEEVDAESGKAEARADEARAQAEAAIAEARRQMAEARRMAEDAAAAAREAAEAARERADKLAHEAEERVADADRRTHAVGEEGRNLVVTADEDPLELDDMTKAELLELATSIGIDANGHVLKKDLVTAIRRKRP
;
A
#
# COMPACT_ATOMS: atom_id res chain seq x y z
N MET A 1 17.61 12.02 -2.34
CA MET A 1 18.63 12.69 -3.20
C MET A 1 19.18 13.89 -2.46
N THR A 2 20.20 13.69 -1.64
CA THR A 2 20.88 14.73 -0.86
C THR A 2 22.13 15.16 -1.61
N LYS A 3 22.17 16.42 -2.07
CA LYS A 3 23.37 17.03 -2.63
C LYS A 3 23.93 18.04 -1.62
N ASN A 4 25.03 17.62 -1.01
CA ASN A 4 26.21 18.37 -0.59
C ASN A 4 26.05 19.85 -0.24
N SER A 5 26.19 20.11 1.06
CA SER A 5 26.59 21.40 1.63
C SER A 5 27.98 21.80 1.11
N ALA A 6 28.08 22.97 0.48
CA ALA A 6 29.33 23.64 0.20
C ALA A 6 29.56 24.73 1.26
N VAL A 7 30.43 24.46 2.23
CA VAL A 7 30.99 25.47 3.13
C VAL A 7 32.46 25.63 2.74
N SER A 8 32.79 26.75 2.09
CA SER A 8 34.15 27.20 1.85
C SER A 8 34.12 28.70 1.52
N TRP A 9 34.15 29.55 2.54
CA TRP A 9 34.39 30.99 2.38
C TRP A 9 35.05 31.62 3.61
N LEU A 10 36.30 31.22 3.87
CA LEU A 10 37.31 31.95 4.65
C LEU A 10 38.62 31.63 3.92
N THR A 11 39.58 32.50 3.62
CA THR A 11 39.92 33.88 4.01
C THR A 11 41.16 34.22 3.20
N THR A 12 41.17 35.32 2.44
CA THR A 12 42.41 35.90 1.92
C THR A 12 42.50 37.34 2.40
N ARG A 13 43.07 37.53 3.59
CA ARG A 13 43.46 38.85 4.07
C ARG A 13 44.95 38.80 4.42
N THR A 14 45.76 39.01 3.39
CA THR A 14 47.19 39.28 3.52
C THR A 14 47.37 40.64 4.20
N LEU A 15 47.83 40.63 5.44
CA LEU A 15 48.36 41.80 6.10
C LEU A 15 49.76 42.08 5.53
N GLU A 16 49.84 43.07 4.64
CA GLU A 16 51.11 43.71 4.31
C GLU A 16 51.61 44.48 5.53
N LEU A 17 52.81 44.14 6.00
CA LEU A 17 53.58 44.98 6.93
C LEU A 17 54.67 45.71 6.12
N PRO A 18 54.84 47.04 6.28
CA PRO A 18 55.76 47.82 5.47
C PRO A 18 57.23 47.54 5.86
N ARG A 19 58.00 47.07 4.87
CA ARG A 19 59.47 46.99 4.92
C ARG A 19 60.10 48.39 4.78
N THR A 20 60.00 49.22 5.80
CA THR A 20 60.75 50.49 5.87
C THR A 20 61.12 50.85 7.30
N ALA A 21 62.00 50.06 7.92
CA ALA A 21 62.70 50.44 9.15
C ALA A 21 64.15 49.92 9.23
N ALA A 22 64.74 49.52 8.08
CA ALA A 22 66.10 48.99 8.01
C ALA A 22 67.10 49.98 7.37
N ARG A 23 66.96 51.30 7.60
CA ARG A 23 67.80 52.31 6.93
C ARG A 23 68.38 53.45 7.78
N VAL A 24 68.50 53.30 9.11
CA VAL A 24 69.04 54.39 9.97
C VAL A 24 70.22 53.98 10.84
N LEU A 25 71.00 52.95 10.48
CA LEU A 25 72.19 52.56 11.26
C LEU A 25 73.39 52.16 10.39
N GLU A 26 73.62 52.88 9.29
CA GLU A 26 74.77 52.67 8.40
C GLU A 26 75.53 53.97 8.04
N ARG A 27 75.34 55.06 8.79
CA ARG A 27 75.98 56.34 8.51
C ARG A 27 76.47 57.04 9.77
N SER A 28 77.61 56.62 10.31
CA SER A 28 78.56 57.49 11.05
C SER A 28 79.77 56.72 11.63
N VAL A 29 80.51 55.94 10.84
CA VAL A 29 81.88 55.53 11.22
C VAL A 29 82.76 55.47 9.97
N ALA A 30 82.91 56.59 9.28
CA ALA A 30 83.87 56.76 8.19
C ALA A 30 84.14 58.25 7.97
N ASP A 31 84.82 58.90 8.91
CA ASP A 31 85.86 59.93 8.72
C ASP A 31 86.17 60.58 10.09
N PRO A 32 87.39 60.42 10.61
CA PRO A 32 88.25 61.59 10.66
C PRO A 32 89.69 61.20 10.32
N ALA A 33 89.96 60.90 9.05
CA ALA A 33 91.32 60.72 8.53
C ALA A 33 91.68 61.92 7.64
N ARG A 34 91.56 63.16 8.14
CA ARG A 34 92.07 64.38 7.48
C ARG A 34 92.09 65.59 8.41
N GLN A 35 93.09 65.67 9.30
CA GLN A 35 93.76 66.91 9.74
C GLN A 35 94.91 66.56 10.70
N ALA A 36 95.96 65.97 10.14
CA ALA A 36 97.26 65.89 10.80
C ALA A 36 98.31 66.32 9.78
N LYS A 37 98.57 67.62 9.72
CA LYS A 37 99.77 68.22 9.12
C LYS A 37 99.93 69.63 9.68
N VAL A 38 101.17 69.95 10.08
CA VAL A 38 101.69 71.23 10.60
C VAL A 38 101.34 71.43 12.09
N ALA A 39 102.25 71.46 13.07
CA ALA A 39 103.65 71.90 13.05
C ALA A 39 104.54 71.00 13.93
N ALA A 40 105.63 70.50 13.35
CA ALA A 40 106.84 70.16 14.08
C ALA A 40 107.83 71.29 13.78
N ALA A 41 108.04 72.19 14.73
CA ALA A 41 109.12 73.16 14.69
C ALA A 41 109.45 73.58 16.13
N ASP A 42 110.70 73.30 16.50
CA ASP A 42 111.50 73.90 17.55
C ASP A 42 110.99 73.88 18.99
N ALA A 43 111.47 72.88 19.75
CA ALA A 43 111.86 73.08 21.14
C ALA A 43 113.03 72.15 21.50
N VAL A 44 114.12 72.78 21.90
CA VAL A 44 115.46 72.25 22.17
C VAL A 44 115.46 71.39 23.46
N PRO A 45 115.98 70.14 23.49
CA PRO A 45 115.82 69.25 24.64
C PRO A 45 117.03 69.24 25.58
N PHE A 46 117.64 70.39 25.92
CA PHE A 46 118.77 70.41 26.86
C PHE A 46 118.84 71.73 27.64
N ALA A 47 118.19 71.80 28.81
CA ALA A 47 118.61 72.60 29.99
C ALA A 47 117.51 72.75 31.07
N ASP A 48 116.81 71.67 31.44
CA ASP A 48 116.03 71.62 32.69
C ASP A 48 116.04 70.21 33.28
N GLY A 49 116.21 70.14 34.60
CA GLY A 49 116.77 69.00 35.34
C GLY A 49 115.97 67.69 35.29
N ILE A 50 116.69 66.58 35.45
CA ILE A 50 116.18 65.20 35.56
C ILE A 50 115.02 65.10 36.56
N GLU A 51 115.02 65.93 37.60
CA GLU A 51 114.02 66.03 38.65
C GLU A 51 112.65 66.52 38.15
N ALA A 52 112.61 67.48 37.22
CA ALA A 52 111.37 67.92 36.58
C ALA A 52 110.77 66.82 35.68
N ARG A 53 111.62 66.01 35.02
CA ARG A 53 111.18 64.86 34.21
C ARG A 53 110.65 63.72 35.08
N LEU A 54 111.26 63.47 36.24
CA LEU A 54 110.78 62.51 37.22
C LEU A 54 109.42 62.94 37.80
N HIS A 55 109.27 64.20 38.22
CA HIS A 55 107.97 64.71 38.67
C HIS A 55 106.89 64.66 37.58
N GLN A 56 107.25 64.94 36.32
CA GLN A 56 106.33 64.85 35.20
C GLN A 56 105.97 63.40 34.86
N ALA A 57 106.89 62.45 35.07
CA ALA A 57 106.64 61.01 34.95
C ALA A 57 105.74 60.49 36.08
N ASP A 58 105.97 60.90 37.33
CA ASP A 58 105.14 60.53 38.47
C ASP A 58 103.71 61.09 38.31
N ALA A 59 103.57 62.36 37.93
CA ALA A 59 102.28 62.96 37.63
C ALA A 59 101.58 62.35 36.40
N ALA A 60 102.33 61.74 35.47
CA ALA A 60 101.76 60.97 34.36
C ALA A 60 101.32 59.57 34.81
N LEU A 61 102.07 58.93 35.71
CA LEU A 61 101.74 57.65 36.30
C LEU A 61 100.48 57.73 37.18
N GLU A 62 100.37 58.75 38.03
CA GLU A 62 99.17 59.00 38.84
C GLU A 62 97.93 59.23 37.97
N ARG A 63 98.07 60.04 36.90
CA ARG A 63 96.99 60.23 35.92
C ARG A 63 96.62 58.93 35.19
N ALA A 64 97.61 58.09 34.86
CA ALA A 64 97.36 56.80 34.25
C ALA A 64 96.61 55.85 35.20
N GLN A 65 97.00 55.81 36.47
CA GLN A 65 96.32 55.02 37.50
C GLN A 65 94.89 55.51 37.78
N GLU A 66 94.67 56.83 37.79
CA GLU A 66 93.32 57.39 37.94
C GLU A 66 92.42 57.06 36.73
N LEU A 67 92.97 57.13 35.51
CA LEU A 67 92.25 56.73 34.29
C LEU A 67 91.96 55.23 34.28
N GLU A 68 92.89 54.39 34.73
CA GLU A 68 92.69 52.95 34.87
C GLU A 68 91.59 52.64 35.90
N ALA A 69 91.61 53.29 37.07
CA ALA A 69 90.57 53.15 38.09
C ALA A 69 89.20 53.56 37.57
N ARG A 70 89.10 54.69 36.84
CA ARG A 70 87.86 55.14 36.19
C ARG A 70 87.41 54.17 35.09
N ALA A 71 88.33 53.57 34.34
CA ALA A 71 88.02 52.59 33.31
C ALA A 71 87.49 51.29 33.94
N ALA A 72 88.11 50.83 35.03
CA ALA A 72 87.67 49.67 35.79
C ALA A 72 86.27 49.89 36.39
N GLU A 73 86.01 51.05 37.00
CA GLU A 73 84.68 51.41 37.51
C GLU A 73 83.62 51.40 36.40
N LYS A 74 83.93 51.98 35.23
CA LYS A 74 83.04 51.94 34.06
C LYS A 74 82.80 50.52 33.55
N ALA A 75 83.83 49.67 33.55
CA ALA A 75 83.69 48.27 33.14
C ALA A 75 82.79 47.47 34.11
N VAL A 76 82.92 47.72 35.42
CA VAL A 76 82.02 47.14 36.44
C VAL A 76 80.58 47.59 36.20
N LYS A 77 80.34 48.90 36.05
CA LYS A 77 78.99 49.43 35.77
C LYS A 77 78.40 48.89 34.46
N ALA A 78 79.22 48.74 33.41
CA ALA A 78 78.78 48.16 32.15
C ALA A 78 78.41 46.69 32.29
N ARG A 79 79.15 45.93 33.12
CA ARG A 79 78.82 44.54 33.43
C ARG A 79 77.52 44.43 34.21
N GLU A 80 77.35 45.22 35.28
CA GLU A 80 76.11 45.26 36.07
C GLU A 80 74.89 45.58 35.20
N ALA A 81 74.99 46.58 34.31
CA ALA A 81 73.93 46.90 33.36
C ALA A 81 73.66 45.77 32.35
N SER A 82 74.69 45.04 31.93
CA SER A 82 74.53 43.85 31.07
C SER A 82 73.80 42.72 31.80
N ASP A 83 74.19 42.45 33.05
CA ASP A 83 73.58 41.42 33.88
C ASP A 83 72.09 41.75 34.15
N GLU A 84 71.75 43.02 34.40
CA GLU A 84 70.36 43.49 34.55
C GLU A 84 69.53 43.31 33.26
N VAL A 85 70.13 43.57 32.09
CA VAL A 85 69.47 43.32 30.80
C VAL A 85 69.21 41.83 30.59
N ASP A 86 70.16 40.97 30.92
CA ASP A 86 70.01 39.53 30.78
C ASP A 86 68.95 38.97 31.73
N GLU A 87 68.91 39.42 32.98
CA GLU A 87 67.86 39.06 33.94
C GLU A 87 66.48 39.52 33.45
N THR A 88 66.38 40.77 32.98
CA THR A 88 65.13 41.32 32.43
C THR A 88 64.67 40.53 31.20
N ARG A 89 65.59 40.11 30.33
CA ARG A 89 65.29 39.31 29.14
C ARG A 89 64.81 37.90 29.51
N GLN A 90 65.45 37.25 30.47
CA GLN A 90 65.05 35.91 30.96
C GLN A 90 63.67 35.96 31.65
N SER A 91 63.44 36.96 32.50
CA SER A 91 62.15 37.21 33.13
C SER A 91 61.05 37.48 32.09
N GLY A 92 61.34 38.32 31.10
CA GLY A 92 60.46 38.60 29.97
C GLY A 92 60.12 37.34 29.16
N ALA A 93 61.12 36.52 28.83
CA ALA A 93 60.91 35.27 28.10
C ALA A 93 60.03 34.29 28.90
N THR A 94 60.23 34.20 30.21
CA THR A 94 59.41 33.37 31.10
C THR A 94 57.95 33.84 31.13
N ARG A 95 57.72 35.15 31.26
CA ARG A 95 56.36 35.74 31.22
C ARG A 95 55.66 35.50 29.88
N VAL A 96 56.39 35.61 28.76
CA VAL A 96 55.83 35.30 27.43
C VAL A 96 55.46 33.83 27.31
N GLN A 97 56.29 32.92 27.83
CA GLN A 97 56.01 31.49 27.79
C GLN A 97 54.82 31.10 28.67
N GLN A 98 54.69 31.71 29.85
CA GLN A 98 53.51 31.55 30.72
C GLN A 98 52.25 32.06 30.03
N ALA A 99 52.29 33.26 29.45
CA ALA A 99 51.16 33.84 28.73
C ALA A 99 50.73 32.97 27.52
N ARG A 100 51.68 32.37 26.80
CA ARG A 100 51.39 31.41 25.71
C ARG A 100 50.70 30.16 26.24
N THR A 101 51.22 29.58 27.32
CA THR A 101 50.66 28.37 27.92
C THR A 101 49.22 28.61 28.42
N GLU A 102 48.97 29.75 29.06
CA GLU A 102 47.63 30.15 29.48
C GLU A 102 46.69 30.39 28.29
N ALA A 103 47.18 31.01 27.21
CA ALA A 103 46.40 31.22 26.00
C ALA A 103 46.03 29.90 25.33
N ASP A 104 46.96 28.95 25.24
CA ASP A 104 46.71 27.62 24.67
C ASP A 104 45.70 26.84 25.51
N GLN A 105 45.79 26.90 26.85
CA GLN A 105 44.81 26.29 27.75
C GLN A 105 43.41 26.88 27.58
N ARG A 106 43.30 28.21 27.48
CA ARG A 106 42.00 28.86 27.22
C ARG A 106 41.44 28.49 25.85
N LEU A 107 42.29 28.42 24.83
CA LEU A 107 41.88 28.00 23.50
C LEU A 107 41.35 26.56 23.53
N GLN A 108 42.05 25.65 24.22
CA GLN A 108 41.60 24.28 24.39
C GLN A 108 40.23 24.21 25.09
N GLN A 109 40.03 24.94 26.19
CA GLN A 109 38.75 25.00 26.89
C GLN A 109 37.61 25.52 26.00
N ILE A 110 37.88 26.55 25.19
CA ILE A 110 36.89 27.09 24.25
C ILE A 110 36.54 26.06 23.17
N VAL A 111 37.54 25.35 22.64
CA VAL A 111 37.33 24.31 21.62
C VAL A 111 36.53 23.14 22.19
N GLU A 112 36.86 22.68 23.41
CA GLU A 112 36.13 21.60 24.09
C GLU A 112 34.66 21.99 24.35
N ALA A 113 34.42 23.20 24.85
CA ALA A 113 33.07 23.72 25.08
C ALA A 113 32.27 23.85 23.78
N ALA A 114 32.89 24.37 22.71
CA ALA A 114 32.24 24.51 21.41
C ALA A 114 31.91 23.14 20.78
N GLN A 115 32.80 22.16 20.94
CA GLN A 115 32.57 20.80 20.48
C GLN A 115 31.40 20.16 21.23
N GLN A 116 31.35 20.31 22.55
CA GLN A 116 30.25 19.80 23.36
C GLN A 116 28.91 20.44 22.98
N GLU A 117 28.86 21.76 22.79
CA GLU A 117 27.64 22.46 22.36
C GLU A 117 27.17 21.99 20.98
N ALA A 118 28.11 21.76 20.05
CA ALA A 118 27.79 21.24 18.72
C ALA A 118 27.23 19.81 18.79
N ASP A 119 27.83 18.95 19.62
CA ASP A 119 27.39 17.57 19.81
C ASP A 119 25.99 17.52 20.46
N ASP A 120 25.74 18.35 21.48
CA ASP A 120 24.43 18.49 22.12
C ASP A 120 23.36 19.00 21.13
N TYR A 121 23.72 19.97 20.29
CA TYR A 121 22.83 20.49 19.25
C TYR A 121 22.46 19.41 18.23
N VAL A 122 23.44 18.63 17.75
CA VAL A 122 23.21 17.53 16.81
C VAL A 122 22.37 16.43 17.46
N ALA A 123 22.63 16.07 18.71
CA ALA A 123 21.85 15.08 19.45
C ALA A 123 20.38 15.52 19.59
N ALA A 124 20.13 16.76 20.00
CA ALA A 124 18.78 17.32 20.11
C ALA A 124 18.06 17.37 18.76
N LYS A 125 18.78 17.70 17.68
CA LYS A 125 18.21 17.69 16.32
C LYS A 125 17.84 16.27 15.86
N ARG A 126 18.69 15.28 16.14
CA ARG A 126 18.41 13.87 15.83
C ARG A 126 17.19 13.38 16.59
N GLN A 127 17.13 13.61 17.91
CA GLN A 127 15.98 13.22 18.73
C GLN A 127 14.66 13.81 18.18
N ARG A 128 14.63 15.10 17.85
CA ARG A 128 13.42 15.73 17.28
C ARG A 128 13.03 15.14 15.92
N ALA A 129 14.02 14.78 15.10
CA ALA A 129 13.79 14.14 13.81
C ALA A 129 13.23 12.73 13.99
N GLU A 130 13.75 11.96 14.96
CA GLU A 130 13.26 10.63 15.33
C GLU A 130 11.83 10.69 15.89
N GLU A 131 11.53 11.65 16.78
CA GLU A 131 10.18 11.88 17.30
C GLU A 131 9.19 12.29 16.20
N HIS A 132 9.64 13.07 15.22
CA HIS A 132 8.79 13.44 14.09
C HIS A 132 8.53 12.24 13.17
N ALA A 133 9.58 11.51 12.79
CA ALA A 133 9.45 10.30 11.98
C ALA A 133 8.60 9.23 12.69
N GLY A 134 8.76 9.07 14.01
CA GLY A 134 7.94 8.17 14.81
C GLY A 134 6.46 8.55 14.81
N ARG A 135 6.14 9.84 14.86
CA ARG A 135 4.76 10.33 14.72
C ARG A 135 4.18 10.06 13.34
N GLU A 136 4.94 10.33 12.26
CA GLU A 136 4.49 10.04 10.90
C GLU A 136 4.20 8.54 10.70
N VAL A 137 5.07 7.66 11.22
CA VAL A 137 4.84 6.21 11.18
C VAL A 137 3.60 5.81 11.99
N ALA A 138 3.41 6.39 13.18
CA ALA A 138 2.24 6.10 14.00
C ALA A 138 0.93 6.56 13.34
N GLU A 139 0.91 7.74 12.72
CA GLU A 139 -0.24 8.27 11.98
C GLU A 139 -0.61 7.37 10.79
N VAL A 140 0.39 6.95 9.99
CA VAL A 140 0.15 6.03 8.87
C VAL A 140 -0.33 4.66 9.36
N GLN A 141 0.21 4.16 10.48
CA GLN A 141 -0.26 2.90 11.07
C GLN A 141 -1.72 3.00 11.53
N GLU A 142 -2.11 4.09 12.19
CA GLU A 142 -3.50 4.33 12.61
C GLU A 142 -4.45 4.42 11.41
N GLU A 143 -4.02 5.09 10.32
CA GLU A 143 -4.80 5.15 9.07
C GLU A 143 -5.00 3.75 8.46
N VAL A 144 -3.92 2.97 8.34
CA VAL A 144 -3.98 1.60 7.81
C VAL A 144 -4.87 0.70 8.66
N ASP A 145 -4.77 0.79 9.98
CA ASP A 145 -5.60 0.00 10.91
C ASP A 145 -7.09 0.41 10.78
N ALA A 146 -7.38 1.70 10.66
CA ALA A 146 -8.73 2.21 10.45
C ALA A 146 -9.32 1.79 9.09
N GLU A 147 -8.53 1.80 8.02
CA GLU A 147 -8.95 1.32 6.70
C GLU A 147 -9.17 -0.19 6.70
N SER A 148 -8.27 -0.95 7.31
CA SER A 148 -8.38 -2.40 7.45
C SER A 148 -9.64 -2.78 8.23
N GLY A 149 -9.90 -2.12 9.37
CA GLY A 149 -11.13 -2.34 10.14
C GLY A 149 -12.41 -2.02 9.36
N LYS A 150 -12.40 -0.96 8.53
CA LYS A 150 -13.54 -0.66 7.63
C LYS A 150 -13.71 -1.74 6.55
N ALA A 151 -12.62 -2.25 6.00
CA ALA A 151 -12.66 -3.31 4.99
C ALA A 151 -13.19 -4.63 5.57
N GLU A 152 -12.73 -5.00 6.77
CA GLU A 152 -13.22 -6.16 7.53
C GLU A 152 -14.72 -6.04 7.82
N ALA A 153 -15.17 -4.90 8.33
CA ALA A 153 -16.60 -4.67 8.60
C ALA A 153 -17.48 -4.82 7.35
N ARG A 154 -17.02 -4.33 6.19
CA ARG A 154 -17.72 -4.51 4.91
C ARG A 154 -17.72 -5.97 4.44
N ALA A 155 -16.61 -6.68 4.64
CA ALA A 155 -16.52 -8.10 4.31
C ALA A 155 -17.48 -8.94 5.17
N ASP A 156 -17.57 -8.65 6.47
CA ASP A 156 -18.50 -9.30 7.39
C ASP A 156 -19.96 -9.00 7.03
N GLU A 157 -20.28 -7.74 6.70
CA GLU A 157 -21.61 -7.36 6.24
C GLU A 157 -21.99 -8.11 4.94
N ALA A 158 -21.10 -8.13 3.95
CA ALA A 158 -21.33 -8.84 2.69
C ALA A 158 -21.51 -10.35 2.91
N ARG A 159 -20.73 -10.94 3.82
CA ARG A 159 -20.89 -12.35 4.21
C ARG A 159 -22.25 -12.60 4.86
N ALA A 160 -22.67 -11.76 5.80
CA ALA A 160 -23.97 -11.88 6.46
C ALA A 160 -25.13 -11.76 5.45
N GLN A 161 -25.04 -10.83 4.51
CA GLN A 161 -26.01 -10.68 3.42
C GLN A 161 -26.07 -11.92 2.52
N ALA A 162 -24.90 -12.48 2.15
CA ALA A 162 -24.83 -13.70 1.35
C ALA A 162 -25.43 -14.92 2.08
N GLU A 163 -25.13 -15.08 3.37
CA GLU A 163 -25.71 -16.14 4.21
C GLU A 163 -27.23 -16.00 4.31
N ALA A 164 -27.76 -14.78 4.48
CA ALA A 164 -29.19 -14.51 4.48
C ALA A 164 -29.85 -14.83 3.13
N ALA A 165 -29.23 -14.45 2.02
CA ALA A 165 -29.73 -14.74 0.67
C ALA A 165 -29.76 -16.25 0.39
N ILE A 166 -28.74 -17.00 0.81
CA ILE A 166 -28.70 -18.47 0.70
C ILE A 166 -29.81 -19.11 1.54
N ALA A 167 -30.01 -18.63 2.78
CA ALA A 167 -31.07 -19.12 3.65
C ALA A 167 -32.45 -18.89 3.02
N GLU A 168 -32.67 -17.71 2.43
CA GLU A 168 -33.91 -17.38 1.73
C GLU A 168 -34.13 -18.25 0.49
N ALA A 169 -33.11 -18.40 -0.37
CA ALA A 169 -33.19 -19.27 -1.54
C ALA A 169 -33.52 -20.73 -1.15
N ARG A 170 -32.95 -21.23 -0.05
CA ARG A 170 -33.28 -22.57 0.48
C ARG A 170 -34.73 -22.69 0.91
N ARG A 171 -35.30 -21.66 1.56
CA ARG A 171 -36.73 -21.63 1.92
C ARG A 171 -37.61 -21.67 0.69
N GLN A 172 -37.34 -20.83 -0.30
CA GLN A 172 -38.10 -20.78 -1.55
C GLN A 172 -38.02 -22.10 -2.32
N MET A 173 -36.83 -22.74 -2.38
CA MET A 173 -36.69 -24.06 -3.00
C MET A 173 -37.48 -25.15 -2.27
N ALA A 174 -37.49 -25.12 -0.93
CA ALA A 174 -38.28 -26.07 -0.14
C ALA A 174 -39.78 -25.88 -0.37
N GLU A 175 -40.24 -24.63 -0.43
CA GLU A 175 -41.64 -24.30 -0.73
C GLU A 175 -42.04 -24.70 -2.15
N ALA A 176 -41.21 -24.41 -3.15
CA ALA A 176 -41.45 -24.81 -4.53
C ALA A 176 -41.53 -26.34 -4.69
N ARG A 177 -40.69 -27.09 -3.97
CA ARG A 177 -40.76 -28.56 -3.93
C ARG A 177 -42.08 -29.04 -3.33
N ARG A 178 -42.49 -28.47 -2.20
CA ARG A 178 -43.79 -28.79 -1.57
C ARG A 178 -44.94 -28.53 -2.55
N MET A 179 -44.97 -27.36 -3.20
CA MET A 179 -46.01 -27.04 -4.20
C MET A 179 -46.00 -28.02 -5.38
N ALA A 180 -44.82 -28.44 -5.84
CA ALA A 180 -44.69 -29.41 -6.92
C ALA A 180 -45.17 -30.81 -6.50
N GLU A 181 -44.88 -31.23 -5.27
CA GLU A 181 -45.39 -32.49 -4.68
C GLU A 181 -46.90 -32.46 -4.51
N ASP A 182 -47.46 -31.36 -4.00
CA ASP A 182 -48.92 -31.15 -3.87
C ASP A 182 -49.61 -31.20 -5.25
N ALA A 183 -49.05 -30.51 -6.25
CA ALA A 183 -49.58 -30.52 -7.62
C ALA A 183 -49.51 -31.92 -8.25
N ALA A 184 -48.41 -32.65 -8.03
CA ALA A 184 -48.26 -34.02 -8.51
C ALA A 184 -49.26 -34.98 -7.84
N ALA A 185 -49.51 -34.81 -6.53
CA ALA A 185 -50.51 -35.59 -5.81
C ALA A 185 -51.92 -35.32 -6.35
N ALA A 186 -52.29 -34.04 -6.51
CA ALA A 186 -53.58 -33.65 -7.09
C ALA A 186 -53.77 -34.18 -8.52
N ALA A 187 -52.72 -34.16 -9.34
CA ALA A 187 -52.76 -34.72 -10.69
C ALA A 187 -52.96 -36.24 -10.69
N ARG A 188 -52.35 -36.97 -9.75
CA ARG A 188 -52.55 -38.42 -9.60
C ARG A 188 -53.98 -38.74 -9.17
N GLU A 189 -54.49 -38.04 -8.15
CA GLU A 189 -55.88 -38.19 -7.68
C GLU A 189 -56.88 -37.92 -8.81
N ALA A 190 -56.68 -36.84 -9.58
CA ALA A 190 -57.53 -36.54 -10.73
C ALA A 190 -57.47 -37.62 -11.82
N ALA A 191 -56.29 -38.18 -12.08
CA ALA A 191 -56.12 -39.26 -13.05
C ALA A 191 -56.77 -40.57 -12.58
N GLU A 192 -56.65 -40.91 -11.30
CA GLU A 192 -57.31 -42.07 -10.69
C GLU A 192 -58.84 -41.92 -10.74
N ALA A 193 -59.37 -40.77 -10.33
CA ALA A 193 -60.80 -40.48 -10.43
C ALA A 193 -61.33 -40.53 -11.87
N ALA A 194 -60.54 -40.08 -12.85
CA ALA A 194 -60.88 -40.17 -14.26
C ALA A 194 -60.91 -41.63 -14.75
N ARG A 195 -59.95 -42.46 -14.32
CA ARG A 195 -59.94 -43.91 -14.61
C ARG A 195 -61.14 -44.61 -14.01
N GLU A 196 -61.45 -44.38 -12.74
CA GLU A 196 -62.64 -44.97 -12.10
C GLU A 196 -63.93 -44.61 -12.83
N ARG A 197 -64.07 -43.37 -13.30
CA ARG A 197 -65.23 -42.95 -14.10
C ARG A 197 -65.27 -43.64 -15.45
N ALA A 198 -64.12 -43.78 -16.11
CA ALA A 198 -64.00 -44.48 -17.39
C ALA A 198 -64.35 -45.97 -17.24
N ASP A 199 -63.86 -46.63 -16.19
CA ASP A 199 -64.15 -48.04 -15.90
C ASP A 199 -65.63 -48.26 -15.60
N LYS A 200 -66.26 -47.36 -14.81
CA LYS A 200 -67.72 -47.39 -14.58
C LYS A 200 -68.51 -47.25 -15.88
N LEU A 201 -68.14 -46.27 -16.71
CA LEU A 201 -68.80 -46.05 -18.01
C LEU A 201 -68.61 -47.24 -18.95
N ALA A 202 -67.42 -47.86 -18.96
CA ALA A 202 -67.15 -49.06 -19.75
C ALA A 202 -68.02 -50.24 -19.28
N HIS A 203 -68.11 -50.46 -17.96
CA HIS A 203 -68.96 -51.50 -17.39
C HIS A 203 -70.46 -51.27 -17.69
N GLU A 204 -70.95 -50.04 -17.52
CA GLU A 204 -72.32 -49.67 -17.90
C GLU A 204 -72.58 -49.89 -19.40
N ALA A 205 -71.59 -49.63 -20.25
CA ALA A 205 -71.71 -49.87 -21.69
C ALA A 205 -71.75 -51.37 -22.01
N GLU A 206 -70.89 -52.18 -21.38
CA GLU A 206 -70.91 -53.65 -21.49
C GLU A 206 -72.25 -54.23 -21.04
N GLU A 207 -72.79 -53.78 -19.90
CA GLU A 207 -74.10 -54.21 -19.42
C GLU A 207 -75.22 -53.87 -20.41
N ARG A 208 -75.20 -52.65 -20.99
CA ARG A 208 -76.18 -52.25 -22.01
C ARG A 208 -76.06 -53.07 -23.29
N VAL A 209 -74.85 -53.40 -23.72
CA VAL A 209 -74.61 -54.27 -24.88
C VAL A 209 -75.12 -55.67 -24.57
N ALA A 210 -74.79 -56.25 -23.43
CA ALA A 210 -75.29 -57.56 -23.01
C ALA A 210 -76.83 -57.58 -22.89
N ASP A 211 -77.44 -56.50 -22.41
CA ASP A 211 -78.91 -56.40 -22.33
C ASP A 211 -79.55 -56.26 -23.71
N ALA A 212 -78.93 -55.50 -24.62
CA ALA A 212 -79.35 -55.44 -26.02
C ALA A 212 -79.21 -56.80 -26.72
N ASP A 213 -78.11 -57.52 -26.48
CA ASP A 213 -77.89 -58.88 -26.99
C ASP A 213 -78.95 -59.86 -26.45
N ARG A 214 -79.30 -59.78 -25.16
CA ARG A 214 -80.41 -60.57 -24.59
C ARG A 214 -81.75 -60.25 -25.27
N ARG A 215 -82.06 -58.97 -25.48
CA ARG A 215 -83.29 -58.55 -26.16
C ARG A 215 -83.34 -59.02 -27.61
N THR A 216 -82.24 -58.90 -28.34
CA THR A 216 -82.15 -59.38 -29.73
C THR A 216 -82.25 -60.90 -29.82
N HIS A 217 -81.66 -61.63 -28.88
CA HIS A 217 -81.84 -63.08 -28.76
C HIS A 217 -83.31 -63.45 -28.48
N ALA A 218 -83.97 -62.78 -27.53
CA ALA A 218 -85.38 -63.02 -27.22
C ALA A 218 -86.30 -62.73 -28.42
N VAL A 219 -86.10 -61.60 -29.12
CA VAL A 219 -86.82 -61.27 -30.36
C VAL A 219 -86.50 -62.29 -31.46
N GLY A 220 -85.27 -62.78 -31.54
CA GLY A 220 -84.88 -63.84 -32.46
C GLY A 220 -85.57 -65.18 -32.18
N GLU A 221 -85.79 -65.53 -30.90
CA GLU A 221 -86.55 -66.71 -30.49
C GLU A 221 -88.06 -66.54 -30.74
N GLU A 222 -88.63 -65.37 -30.46
CA GLU A 222 -90.02 -65.04 -30.83
C GLU A 222 -90.23 -65.06 -32.35
N GLY A 223 -89.30 -64.48 -33.10
CA GLY A 223 -89.33 -64.52 -34.57
C GLY A 223 -89.22 -65.94 -35.12
N ARG A 224 -88.42 -66.81 -34.49
CA ARG A 224 -88.37 -68.24 -34.85
C ARG A 224 -89.67 -68.97 -34.50
N ASN A 225 -90.29 -68.67 -33.36
CA ASN A 225 -91.61 -69.21 -33.01
C ASN A 225 -92.70 -68.73 -33.98
N LEU A 226 -92.65 -67.47 -34.42
CA LEU A 226 -93.56 -66.93 -35.43
C LEU A 226 -93.38 -67.58 -36.80
N VAL A 227 -92.14 -67.86 -37.21
CA VAL A 227 -91.85 -68.60 -38.45
C VAL A 227 -92.35 -70.05 -38.36
N VAL A 228 -92.24 -70.71 -37.21
CA VAL A 228 -92.81 -72.05 -37.01
C VAL A 228 -94.34 -72.01 -37.08
N THR A 229 -95.00 -71.02 -36.48
CA THR A 229 -96.48 -70.86 -36.62
C THR A 229 -96.91 -70.47 -38.03
N ALA A 230 -96.06 -69.78 -38.81
CA ALA A 230 -96.36 -69.40 -40.19
C ALA A 230 -96.03 -70.50 -41.22
N ASP A 231 -95.32 -71.58 -40.82
CA ASP A 231 -95.08 -72.77 -41.64
C ASP A 231 -96.22 -73.80 -41.54
N GLU A 232 -97.10 -73.68 -40.54
CA GLU A 232 -98.21 -74.63 -40.34
C GLU A 232 -99.49 -74.30 -41.15
N ASP A 233 -99.63 -73.11 -41.74
CA ASP A 233 -100.84 -72.77 -42.53
C ASP A 233 -100.55 -71.87 -43.77
N PRO A 234 -100.47 -72.42 -45.00
CA PRO A 234 -100.10 -71.66 -46.21
C PRO A 234 -101.21 -70.73 -46.75
N LEU A 235 -102.33 -70.55 -46.04
CA LEU A 235 -103.51 -69.84 -46.54
C LEU A 235 -103.69 -68.39 -46.02
N GLU A 236 -102.95 -67.92 -45.00
CA GLU A 236 -103.24 -66.62 -44.35
C GLU A 236 -102.37 -65.41 -44.76
N LEU A 237 -101.44 -65.54 -45.73
CA LEU A 237 -100.63 -64.38 -46.18
C LEU A 237 -101.48 -63.24 -46.76
N ASP A 238 -102.67 -63.55 -47.29
CA ASP A 238 -103.60 -62.57 -47.83
C ASP A 238 -104.35 -61.78 -46.73
N ASP A 239 -104.38 -62.28 -45.49
CA ASP A 239 -105.04 -61.66 -44.35
C ASP A 239 -104.11 -60.78 -43.51
N MET A 240 -102.80 -61.02 -43.56
CA MET A 240 -101.80 -60.18 -42.89
C MET A 240 -101.87 -58.71 -43.33
N THR A 241 -101.75 -57.79 -42.39
CA THR A 241 -101.65 -56.36 -42.71
C THR A 241 -100.37 -56.07 -43.47
N LYS A 242 -100.35 -54.96 -44.23
CA LYS A 242 -99.15 -54.56 -45.01
C LYS A 242 -97.92 -54.35 -44.11
N ALA A 243 -98.11 -53.97 -42.85
CA ALA A 243 -97.02 -53.79 -41.89
C ALA A 243 -96.39 -55.13 -41.50
N GLU A 244 -97.21 -56.14 -41.18
CA GLU A 244 -96.74 -57.49 -40.84
C GLU A 244 -96.05 -58.17 -42.03
N LEU A 245 -96.52 -57.89 -43.26
CA LEU A 245 -95.86 -58.38 -44.49
C LEU A 245 -94.52 -57.69 -44.77
N LEU A 246 -94.36 -56.41 -44.41
CA LEU A 246 -93.08 -55.70 -44.53
C LEU A 246 -92.06 -56.25 -43.52
N GLU A 247 -92.52 -56.54 -42.30
CA GLU A 247 -91.70 -57.15 -41.24
C GLU A 247 -91.28 -58.58 -41.63
N LEU A 248 -92.22 -59.39 -42.15
CA LEU A 248 -91.94 -60.73 -42.65
C LEU A 248 -91.01 -60.70 -43.88
N ALA A 249 -91.21 -59.76 -44.81
CA ALA A 249 -90.30 -59.58 -45.95
C ALA A 249 -88.88 -59.24 -45.49
N THR A 250 -88.75 -58.36 -44.50
CA THR A 250 -87.45 -57.96 -43.94
C THR A 250 -86.77 -59.13 -43.23
N SER A 251 -87.52 -59.93 -42.47
CA SER A 251 -86.99 -61.09 -41.75
C SER A 251 -86.48 -62.21 -42.67
N ILE A 252 -87.05 -62.36 -43.88
CA ILE A 252 -86.58 -63.31 -44.91
C ILE A 252 -85.63 -62.68 -45.96
N GLY A 253 -85.14 -61.47 -45.71
CA GLY A 253 -84.14 -60.80 -46.54
C GLY A 253 -84.67 -60.32 -47.90
N ILE A 254 -85.93 -59.87 -47.95
CA ILE A 254 -86.50 -59.11 -49.08
C ILE A 254 -86.50 -57.64 -48.68
N ASP A 255 -85.65 -56.84 -49.33
CA ASP A 255 -85.69 -55.37 -49.20
C ASP A 255 -86.97 -54.83 -49.85
N ALA A 256 -88.00 -54.63 -49.03
CA ALA A 256 -89.27 -54.06 -49.47
C ALA A 256 -89.43 -52.65 -48.87
N ASN A 257 -89.39 -51.64 -49.74
CA ASN A 257 -89.69 -50.26 -49.34
C ASN A 257 -91.19 -50.11 -49.04
N GLY A 258 -91.56 -49.23 -48.10
CA GLY A 258 -92.95 -49.03 -47.65
C GLY A 258 -93.97 -48.67 -48.74
N HIS A 259 -93.52 -48.35 -49.95
CA HIS A 259 -94.36 -48.08 -51.13
C HIS A 259 -94.81 -49.33 -51.90
N VAL A 260 -94.27 -50.51 -51.62
CA VAL A 260 -94.67 -51.76 -52.31
C VAL A 260 -96.13 -52.11 -51.97
N LEU A 261 -96.92 -52.53 -52.97
CA LEU A 261 -98.32 -52.92 -52.73
C LEU A 261 -98.37 -54.22 -51.93
N LYS A 262 -99.41 -54.39 -51.10
CA LYS A 262 -99.60 -55.59 -50.27
C LYS A 262 -99.51 -56.89 -51.10
N LYS A 263 -100.08 -56.88 -52.30
CA LYS A 263 -100.06 -58.04 -53.22
C LYS A 263 -98.66 -58.38 -53.73
N ASP A 264 -97.83 -57.37 -53.99
CA ASP A 264 -96.46 -57.57 -54.47
C ASP A 264 -95.56 -58.10 -53.35
N LEU A 265 -95.79 -57.65 -52.10
CA LEU A 265 -95.17 -58.19 -50.89
C LEU A 265 -95.50 -59.67 -50.70
N VAL A 266 -96.79 -60.03 -50.72
CA VAL A 266 -97.23 -61.44 -50.63
C VAL A 266 -96.59 -62.30 -51.72
N THR A 267 -96.52 -61.77 -52.96
CA THR A 267 -95.94 -62.51 -54.10
C THR A 267 -94.43 -62.67 -53.96
N ALA A 268 -93.71 -61.63 -53.52
CA ALA A 268 -92.27 -61.69 -53.30
C ALA A 268 -91.92 -62.68 -52.18
N ILE A 269 -92.69 -62.68 -51.09
CA ILE A 269 -92.57 -63.61 -49.98
C ILE A 269 -92.84 -65.04 -50.45
N ARG A 270 -93.95 -65.28 -51.18
CA ARG A 270 -94.28 -66.60 -51.75
C ARG A 270 -93.20 -67.11 -52.72
N ARG A 271 -92.57 -66.22 -53.51
CA ARG A 271 -91.55 -66.61 -54.51
C ARG A 271 -90.19 -66.95 -53.90
N LYS A 272 -89.85 -66.36 -52.75
CA LYS A 272 -88.55 -66.59 -52.08
C LYS A 272 -88.60 -67.74 -51.07
N ARG A 273 -89.81 -68.18 -50.69
CA ARG A 273 -90.04 -69.42 -49.95
C ARG A 273 -89.84 -70.61 -50.93
N PRO A 274 -88.84 -71.49 -50.72
CA PRO A 274 -88.65 -72.69 -51.54
C PRO A 274 -89.75 -73.73 -51.34
#